data_AF-A0A1V4YX71-F1
#
_entry.id   AF-A0A1V4YX71-F1
#
_cell.length_a   1.000
_cell.length_b   1.000
_cell.length_c   1.000
_cell.angle_alpha   90.00
_cell.angle_beta   90.00
_cell.angle_gamma   90.00
#
_symmetry.space_group_name_H-M   'P 1'
#
loop_
_entity.id
_entity.type
_entity.pdbx_description
1 polymer ?
#
loop_
_entity_poly.entity_id
_entity_poly.type
_entity_poly.pdbx_seq_one_letter_code
_entity_poly.pdbx_strand_id
1 'polypeptide(L)'
;MRIFSRIDYGILGIFFIGPFIGGIISGYKGLEDYQDGVINGFLVSFLLCVFVVVFFLISVSFNGSFSDYSLEKIVISLSTMLAAGAAGGLIGVIIKKLKKILFPEKGDPRLGKGFLVCDKCEGYYELQPWESPDDFDKCQCGGNLEYHEYMDFLSPDKAEVST
;
A
#
# COMPACT_ATOMS: atom_id res chain seq x y z
N MET A 1 2.15 53.58 -7.40
CA MET A 1 1.73 52.64 -8.46
C MET A 1 1.91 51.23 -7.89
N ARG A 2 0.82 50.54 -7.55
CA ARG A 2 0.85 49.20 -6.95
C ARG A 2 1.16 48.17 -8.04
N ILE A 3 2.41 47.74 -8.15
CA ILE A 3 2.77 46.55 -8.92
C ILE A 3 2.61 45.38 -7.94
N PHE A 4 1.38 44.86 -7.84
CA PHE A 4 1.15 43.53 -7.32
C PHE A 4 1.86 42.58 -8.28
N SER A 5 3.04 42.10 -7.92
CA SER A 5 3.68 40.99 -8.61
C SER A 5 2.70 39.82 -8.55
N ARG A 6 2.11 39.43 -9.69
CA ARG A 6 1.48 38.12 -9.83
C ARG A 6 2.54 37.10 -9.41
N ILE A 7 2.35 36.49 -8.25
CA ILE A 7 3.05 35.25 -7.93
C ILE A 7 2.49 34.25 -8.94
N ASP A 8 3.33 33.79 -9.86
CA ASP A 8 2.93 32.79 -10.84
C ASP A 8 2.89 31.43 -10.14
N TYR A 9 1.77 31.16 -9.47
CA TYR A 9 1.52 29.92 -8.71
C TYR A 9 1.67 28.65 -9.56
N GLY A 10 1.72 28.77 -10.89
CA GLY A 10 1.97 27.66 -11.80
C GLY A 10 3.36 27.03 -11.64
N ILE A 11 4.41 27.83 -11.43
CA ILE A 11 5.78 27.31 -11.26
C ILE A 11 5.94 26.68 -9.88
N LEU A 12 5.42 27.33 -8.83
CA LEU A 12 5.41 26.79 -7.46
C LEU A 12 4.59 25.49 -7.37
N GLY A 13 3.45 25.42 -8.05
CA GLY A 13 2.56 24.25 -8.11
C GLY A 13 3.23 22.98 -8.63
N ILE A 14 4.07 23.10 -9.66
CA ILE A 14 4.81 21.95 -10.24
C ILE A 14 5.75 21.31 -9.22
N PHE A 15 6.39 22.11 -8.37
CA PHE A 15 7.33 21.59 -7.36
C PHE A 15 6.66 20.86 -6.19
N PHE A 16 5.33 20.97 -6.02
CA PHE A 16 4.58 20.22 -5.00
C PHE A 16 4.20 18.80 -5.43
N ILE A 17 4.02 18.59 -6.73
CA ILE A 17 3.55 17.31 -7.27
C ILE A 17 4.59 16.22 -6.99
N GLY A 18 5.87 16.53 -7.15
CA GLY A 18 6.99 15.62 -6.89
C GLY A 18 7.02 15.09 -5.45
N PRO A 19 7.18 15.96 -4.42
CA PRO A 19 7.14 15.59 -3.00
C PRO A 19 5.91 14.79 -2.63
N PHE A 20 4.74 15.20 -3.11
CA PHE A 20 3.48 14.54 -2.77
C PHE A 20 3.39 13.12 -3.35
N ILE A 21 3.67 12.96 -4.66
CA ILE A 21 3.66 11.64 -5.31
C ILE A 21 4.77 10.74 -4.75
N GLY A 22 5.97 11.29 -4.56
CA GLY A 22 7.09 10.57 -3.95
C GLY A 22 6.75 10.10 -2.53
N GLY A 23 6.10 10.96 -1.74
CA GLY A 23 5.54 10.65 -0.44
C GLY A 23 4.59 9.46 -0.50
N ILE A 24 3.56 9.52 -1.35
CA ILE A 24 2.57 8.42 -1.52
C ILE A 24 3.25 7.09 -1.85
N ILE A 25 4.16 7.09 -2.82
CA ILE A 25 4.86 5.87 -3.25
C ILE A 25 5.70 5.31 -2.10
N SER A 26 6.43 6.17 -1.38
CA SER A 26 7.26 5.76 -0.25
C SER A 26 6.43 5.17 0.89
N GLY A 27 5.30 5.81 1.24
CA GLY A 27 4.40 5.32 2.27
C GLY A 27 3.71 4.00 1.90
N TYR A 28 3.34 3.83 0.63
CA TYR A 28 2.73 2.59 0.16
C TYR A 28 3.71 1.39 0.17
N LYS A 29 4.99 1.64 -0.17
CA LYS A 29 6.04 0.60 -0.15
C LYS A 29 6.65 0.37 1.25
N GLY A 30 6.52 1.33 2.16
CA GLY A 30 7.07 1.29 3.51
C GLY A 30 6.39 0.26 4.43
N LEU A 31 6.84 0.24 5.68
CA LEU A 31 6.31 -0.61 6.75
C LEU A 31 4.86 -0.24 7.10
N GLU A 32 4.16 -1.11 7.85
CA GLU A 32 2.72 -0.92 8.14
C GLU A 32 2.43 0.22 9.15
N ASP A 33 3.47 0.79 9.75
CA ASP A 33 3.32 1.85 10.75
C ASP A 33 3.16 3.22 10.11
N TYR A 34 2.17 3.98 10.62
CA TYR A 34 1.89 5.34 10.13
C TYR A 34 3.08 6.29 10.35
N GLN A 35 3.83 6.10 11.44
CA GLN A 35 5.02 6.89 11.74
C GLN A 35 6.08 6.72 10.67
N ASP A 36 6.32 5.48 10.22
CA ASP A 36 7.29 5.18 9.17
C ASP A 36 6.85 5.76 7.83
N GLY A 37 5.56 5.69 7.52
CA GLY A 37 5.01 6.34 6.33
C GLY A 37 5.30 7.84 6.29
N VAL A 38 5.05 8.55 7.40
CA VAL A 38 5.31 9.98 7.53
C VAL A 38 6.81 10.29 7.43
N ILE A 39 7.67 9.52 8.13
CA ILE A 39 9.13 9.71 8.13
C ILE A 39 9.70 9.48 6.73
N ASN A 40 9.29 8.42 6.04
CA ASN A 40 9.73 8.13 4.67
C ASN A 40 9.29 9.23 3.70
N GLY A 41 8.03 9.68 3.79
CA GLY A 41 7.53 10.76 2.96
C GLY A 41 8.24 12.09 3.19
N PHE A 42 8.55 12.41 4.46
CA PHE A 42 9.38 13.55 4.84
C PHE A 42 10.79 13.43 4.26
N LEU A 43 11.44 12.27 4.39
CA LEU A 43 12.82 12.05 3.96
C LEU A 43 12.97 12.18 2.43
N VAL A 44 12.04 11.60 1.65
CA VAL A 44 12.01 11.76 0.19
C VAL A 44 11.89 13.24 -0.19
N SER A 45 11.04 13.98 0.52
CA SER A 45 10.82 15.39 0.23
C SER A 45 11.97 16.29 0.69
N PHE A 46 12.64 15.91 1.77
CA PHE A 46 13.87 16.57 2.22
C PHE A 46 14.99 16.42 1.19
N LEU A 47 15.19 15.22 0.64
CA LEU A 47 16.19 14.99 -0.41
C LEU A 47 15.87 15.82 -1.67
N LEU A 48 14.60 15.88 -2.08
CA LEU A 48 14.20 16.71 -3.21
C LEU A 48 14.37 18.21 -2.92
N CYS A 49 14.08 18.64 -1.68
CA CYS A 49 14.26 20.01 -1.23
C CYS A 49 15.74 20.44 -1.34
N VAL A 50 16.68 19.58 -0.92
CA VAL A 50 18.12 19.81 -1.11
C VAL A 50 18.46 20.00 -2.60
N PHE A 51 17.92 19.14 -3.47
CA PHE A 51 18.15 19.25 -4.91
C PHE A 51 17.62 20.58 -5.49
N VAL A 52 16.42 21.00 -5.08
CA VAL A 52 15.82 22.28 -5.49
C VAL A 52 16.65 23.47 -5.02
N VAL A 53 17.13 23.45 -3.77
CA VAL A 53 18.00 24.52 -3.24
C VAL A 53 19.30 24.58 -4.02
N VAL A 54 19.96 23.44 -4.28
CA VAL A 54 21.19 23.40 -5.07
C VAL A 54 20.96 23.93 -6.48
N PHE A 55 19.90 23.50 -7.16
CA PHE A 55 19.54 23.97 -8.50
C PHE A 55 19.27 25.48 -8.53
N PHE A 56 18.59 26.00 -7.51
CA PHE A 56 18.36 27.42 -7.34
C PHE A 56 19.67 28.21 -7.19
N LEU A 57 20.58 27.76 -6.33
CA LEU A 57 21.89 28.40 -6.13
C LEU A 57 22.73 28.41 -7.41
N ILE A 58 22.72 27.32 -8.17
CA ILE A 58 23.38 27.24 -9.49
C ILE A 58 22.75 28.25 -10.44
N SER A 59 21.42 28.27 -10.54
CA SER A 59 20.70 29.17 -11.45
C SER A 59 21.01 30.64 -11.19
N VAL A 60 21.12 31.03 -9.91
CA VAL A 60 21.51 32.39 -9.53
C VAL A 60 22.96 32.70 -9.86
N SER A 61 23.86 31.70 -9.76
CA SER A 61 25.27 31.86 -10.12
C SER A 61 25.48 32.14 -11.61
N PHE A 62 24.61 31.64 -12.49
CA PHE A 62 24.67 31.87 -13.94
C PHE A 62 23.93 33.13 -14.41
N ASN A 63 22.78 33.45 -13.82
CA ASN A 63 21.89 34.51 -14.33
C ASN A 63 21.94 35.81 -13.54
N GLY A 64 22.60 35.84 -12.38
CA GLY A 64 22.91 37.07 -11.65
C GLY A 64 21.70 37.87 -11.21
N SER A 65 21.13 37.54 -10.05
CA SER A 65 20.75 38.47 -8.97
C SER A 65 19.73 37.79 -8.04
N PHE A 66 20.03 37.76 -6.74
CA PHE A 66 19.13 37.27 -5.68
C PHE A 66 17.99 38.26 -5.35
N SER A 67 18.06 39.50 -5.86
CA SER A 67 17.23 40.62 -5.40
C SER A 67 15.72 40.44 -5.60
N ASP A 68 15.30 39.54 -6.48
CA ASP A 68 13.88 39.33 -6.80
C ASP A 68 13.18 38.33 -5.85
N TYR A 69 13.93 37.64 -5.00
CA TYR A 69 13.40 36.60 -4.12
C TYR A 69 13.26 37.06 -2.67
N SER A 70 12.02 37.17 -2.19
CA SER A 70 11.76 37.40 -0.76
C SER A 70 12.02 36.11 0.03
N LEU A 71 12.84 36.22 1.09
CA LEU A 71 13.17 35.14 2.03
C LEU A 71 11.92 34.41 2.53
N GLU A 72 10.84 35.16 2.82
CA GLU A 72 9.56 34.61 3.31
C GLU A 72 8.96 33.62 2.32
N LYS A 73 9.01 33.91 1.00
CA LYS A 73 8.47 33.03 -0.04
C LYS A 73 9.29 31.75 -0.17
N ILE A 74 10.61 31.86 -0.05
CA ILE A 74 11.50 30.70 -0.07
C ILE A 74 11.17 29.78 1.11
N VAL A 75 11.10 30.33 2.33
CA VAL A 75 10.82 29.55 3.54
C VAL A 75 9.45 28.88 3.47
N ILE A 76 8.41 29.60 3.01
CA ILE A 76 7.07 29.02 2.84
C ILE A 76 7.10 27.88 1.82
N SER A 77 7.78 28.06 0.68
CA SER A 77 7.88 27.03 -0.35
C SER A 77 8.58 25.76 0.16
N LEU A 78 9.70 25.90 0.88
CA LEU A 78 10.42 24.74 1.42
C LEU A 78 9.60 24.01 2.49
N SER A 79 8.96 24.76 3.39
CA SER A 79 8.13 24.20 4.46
C SER A 79 6.93 23.42 3.92
N THR A 80 6.28 23.97 2.90
CA THR A 80 5.12 23.32 2.26
C THR A 80 5.54 22.08 1.46
N MET A 81 6.72 22.06 0.84
CA MET A 81 7.24 20.86 0.16
C MET A 81 7.46 19.70 1.14
N LEU A 82 8.07 19.98 2.30
CA LEU A 82 8.26 18.98 3.35
C LEU A 82 6.92 18.45 3.89
N ALA A 83 5.97 19.37 4.14
CA ALA A 83 4.63 19.01 4.60
C ALA A 83 3.87 18.15 3.57
N ALA A 84 3.97 18.48 2.28
CA ALA A 84 3.37 17.69 1.20
C ALA A 84 3.93 16.27 1.15
N GLY A 85 5.24 16.11 1.36
CA GLY A 85 5.90 14.81 1.50
C GLY A 85 5.34 13.95 2.62
N ALA A 86 5.32 14.51 3.83
CA ALA A 86 4.80 13.85 5.02
C ALA A 86 3.32 13.45 4.85
N ALA A 87 2.51 14.36 4.30
CA ALA A 87 1.10 14.11 4.00
C ALA A 87 0.94 12.99 2.96
N GLY A 88 1.74 13.02 1.89
CA GLY A 88 1.79 11.96 0.88
C GLY A 88 2.14 10.60 1.49
N GLY A 89 3.16 10.56 2.35
CA GLY A 89 3.57 9.36 3.10
C GLY A 89 2.45 8.76 3.94
N LEU A 90 1.73 9.60 4.70
CA LEU A 90 0.56 9.18 5.48
C LEU A 90 -0.55 8.60 4.58
N ILE A 91 -0.86 9.29 3.49
CA ILE A 91 -1.86 8.84 2.51
C ILE A 91 -1.47 7.49 1.90
N GLY A 92 -0.18 7.30 1.59
CA GLY A 92 0.35 6.02 1.08
C GLY A 92 0.07 4.85 2.01
N VAL A 93 0.30 5.01 3.32
CA VAL A 93 -0.01 3.97 4.33
C VAL A 93 -1.51 3.72 4.44
N ILE A 94 -2.34 4.77 4.39
CA ILE A 94 -3.80 4.64 4.41
C ILE A 94 -4.28 3.83 3.20
N ILE A 95 -3.79 4.15 1.99
CA ILE A 95 -4.14 3.41 0.77
C ILE A 95 -3.71 1.94 0.89
N LYS A 96 -2.51 1.67 1.40
CA LYS A 96 -2.01 0.30 1.62
C LYS A 96 -2.93 -0.48 2.57
N LYS A 97 -3.27 0.09 3.72
CA LYS A 97 -4.18 -0.55 4.70
C LYS A 97 -5.59 -0.71 4.15
N LEU A 98 -6.11 0.31 3.45
CA LEU A 98 -7.41 0.25 2.80
C LEU A 98 -7.46 -0.87 1.75
N LYS A 99 -6.40 -1.02 0.93
CA LYS A 99 -6.30 -2.11 -0.05
C LYS A 99 -6.36 -3.48 0.63
N LYS A 100 -5.65 -3.67 1.75
CA LYS A 100 -5.65 -4.92 2.53
C LYS A 100 -7.04 -5.26 3.10
N ILE A 101 -7.84 -4.24 3.46
CA ILE A 101 -9.21 -4.41 3.98
C ILE A 101 -10.20 -4.67 2.83
N LEU A 102 -10.11 -3.90 1.74
CA LEU A 102 -11.02 -4.01 0.59
C LEU A 102 -10.75 -5.24 -0.26
N PHE A 103 -9.49 -5.62 -0.38
CA PHE A 103 -8.99 -6.73 -1.17
C PHE A 103 -8.00 -7.52 -0.31
N PRO A 104 -8.49 -8.25 0.71
CA PRO A 104 -7.65 -9.23 1.38
C PRO A 104 -7.08 -10.13 0.30
N GLU A 105 -5.77 -10.29 0.27
CA GLU A 105 -5.12 -11.10 -0.76
C GLU A 105 -5.67 -12.52 -0.61
N LYS A 106 -6.57 -12.91 -1.52
CA LYS A 106 -7.11 -14.26 -1.62
C LYS A 106 -6.01 -15.11 -2.23
N GLY A 107 -5.03 -15.46 -1.39
CA GLY A 107 -3.82 -16.17 -1.77
C GLY A 107 -4.00 -17.68 -1.94
N ASP A 108 -5.21 -18.21 -1.72
CA ASP A 108 -5.52 -19.61 -1.97
C ASP A 108 -6.70 -19.74 -2.95
N PRO A 109 -6.51 -20.34 -4.15
CA PRO A 109 -7.59 -20.63 -5.08
C PRO A 109 -8.67 -21.55 -4.49
N ARG A 110 -8.38 -22.24 -3.37
CA ARG A 110 -9.29 -23.13 -2.64
C ARG A 110 -10.06 -22.42 -1.50
N LEU A 111 -9.80 -21.13 -1.24
CA LEU A 111 -10.44 -20.41 -0.14
C LEU A 111 -11.96 -20.33 -0.34
N GLY A 112 -12.69 -21.01 0.55
CA GLY A 112 -14.15 -21.06 0.51
C GLY A 112 -14.77 -22.00 -0.51
N LYS A 113 -14.03 -23.01 -0.99
CA LYS A 113 -14.55 -24.04 -1.87
C LYS A 113 -14.07 -25.41 -1.39
N GLY A 114 -14.97 -26.39 -1.36
CA GLY A 114 -14.62 -27.78 -1.08
C GLY A 114 -14.86 -28.24 0.36
N PHE A 115 -14.53 -29.50 0.60
CA PHE A 115 -14.81 -30.25 1.83
C PHE A 115 -13.53 -30.87 2.37
N LEU A 116 -13.41 -30.93 3.69
CA LEU A 116 -12.44 -31.76 4.40
C LEU A 116 -13.12 -33.02 4.88
N VAL A 117 -12.64 -34.19 4.46
CA VAL A 117 -13.19 -35.49 4.85
C VAL A 117 -12.19 -36.23 5.71
N CYS A 118 -12.63 -36.78 6.83
CA CYS A 118 -11.76 -37.55 7.71
C CYS A 118 -11.63 -39.01 7.26
N ASP A 119 -10.40 -39.49 7.13
CA ASP A 119 -10.06 -40.88 6.80
C ASP A 119 -10.50 -41.93 7.84
N LYS A 120 -10.78 -41.49 9.08
CA LYS A 120 -11.00 -42.37 10.23
C LYS A 120 -12.44 -42.41 10.71
N CYS A 121 -13.10 -41.27 10.81
CA CYS A 121 -14.49 -41.19 11.27
C CYS A 121 -15.48 -40.87 10.15
N GLU A 122 -14.99 -40.67 8.92
CA GLU A 122 -15.79 -40.35 7.73
C GLU A 122 -16.62 -39.06 7.85
N GLY A 123 -16.38 -38.27 8.91
CA GLY A 123 -16.97 -36.96 9.09
C GLY A 123 -16.45 -35.99 8.04
N TYR A 124 -17.33 -35.12 7.55
CA TYR A 124 -16.97 -34.07 6.61
C TYR A 124 -17.17 -32.67 7.23
N TYR A 125 -16.38 -31.72 6.77
CA TYR A 125 -16.50 -30.30 7.11
C TYR A 125 -16.46 -29.47 5.82
N GLU A 126 -17.45 -28.62 5.61
CA GLU A 126 -17.50 -27.68 4.48
C GLU A 126 -16.75 -26.39 4.84
N LEU A 127 -15.76 -26.04 4.01
CA LEU A 127 -14.94 -24.85 4.25
C LEU A 127 -15.77 -23.57 4.11
N GLN A 128 -15.68 -22.69 5.10
CA GLN A 128 -16.31 -21.39 5.03
C GLN A 128 -15.62 -20.50 3.98
N PRO A 129 -16.30 -19.46 3.44
CA PRO A 129 -15.78 -18.60 2.36
C PRO A 129 -14.39 -17.98 2.57
N TRP A 130 -13.94 -17.93 3.82
CA TRP A 130 -12.69 -17.33 4.31
C TRP A 130 -11.73 -18.36 4.93
N GLU A 131 -12.01 -19.67 4.82
CA GLU A 131 -11.19 -20.76 5.35
C GLU A 131 -10.44 -21.47 4.21
N SER A 132 -9.17 -21.79 4.45
CA SER A 132 -8.34 -22.61 3.58
C SER A 132 -8.29 -24.04 4.11
N PRO A 133 -8.21 -25.08 3.25
CA PRO A 133 -7.94 -26.44 3.71
C PRO A 133 -6.64 -26.56 4.50
N ASP A 134 -5.67 -25.68 4.24
CA ASP A 134 -4.36 -25.71 4.90
C ASP A 134 -4.43 -25.17 6.36
N ASP A 135 -5.57 -24.58 6.77
CA ASP A 135 -5.80 -24.13 8.15
C ASP A 135 -6.14 -25.31 9.10
N PHE A 136 -6.30 -26.54 8.58
CA PHE A 136 -6.78 -27.70 9.31
C PHE A 136 -5.78 -28.87 9.27
N ASP A 137 -5.19 -29.22 10.41
CA ASP A 137 -4.22 -30.31 10.50
C ASP A 137 -4.86 -31.71 10.60
N LYS A 138 -5.79 -31.90 11.56
CA LYS A 138 -6.38 -33.21 11.89
C LYS A 138 -7.82 -33.09 12.35
N CYS A 139 -8.57 -34.18 12.18
CA CYS A 139 -9.90 -34.31 12.76
C CYS A 139 -9.81 -34.40 14.29
N GLN A 140 -10.87 -33.98 14.98
CA GLN A 140 -11.00 -34.09 16.44
C GLN A 140 -10.91 -35.55 16.95
N CYS A 141 -11.17 -36.54 16.09
CA CYS A 141 -11.00 -37.97 16.41
C CYS A 141 -9.55 -38.48 16.27
N GLY A 142 -8.63 -37.61 15.84
CA GLY A 142 -7.22 -37.89 15.57
C GLY A 142 -6.91 -38.47 14.18
N GLY A 143 -7.90 -38.57 13.28
CA GLY A 143 -7.71 -38.95 11.87
C GLY A 143 -7.18 -37.80 11.01
N ASN A 144 -6.70 -38.14 9.82
CA ASN A 144 -6.23 -37.15 8.85
C ASN A 144 -7.42 -36.58 8.05
N LEU A 145 -7.25 -35.36 7.55
CA LEU A 145 -8.25 -34.67 6.74
C LEU A 145 -7.80 -34.60 5.28
N GLU A 146 -8.66 -35.04 4.37
CA GLU A 146 -8.44 -35.00 2.92
C GLU A 146 -9.32 -33.91 2.29
N TYR A 147 -8.73 -33.09 1.41
CA TYR A 147 -9.43 -32.00 0.72
C TYR A 147 -10.07 -32.47 -0.60
N HIS A 148 -11.32 -32.10 -0.80
CA HIS A 148 -12.11 -32.43 -1.97
C HIS A 148 -12.82 -31.20 -2.53
N GLU A 149 -12.59 -30.88 -3.81
CA GLU A 149 -13.15 -29.67 -4.45
C GLU A 149 -14.63 -29.83 -4.87
N TYR A 150 -15.14 -31.06 -4.97
CA TYR A 150 -16.49 -31.39 -5.43
C TYR A 150 -17.12 -32.49 -4.56
N MET A 151 -18.44 -32.45 -4.34
CA MET A 151 -19.23 -33.46 -3.59
C MET A 151 -19.37 -34.82 -4.32
N ASP A 152 -18.40 -35.25 -5.14
CA ASP A 152 -18.50 -36.52 -5.87
C ASP A 152 -18.44 -37.75 -4.93
N PHE A 153 -17.98 -37.56 -3.69
CA PHE A 153 -17.79 -38.61 -2.67
C PHE A 153 -19.07 -38.98 -1.91
N LEU A 154 -20.12 -38.17 -1.99
CA LEU A 154 -21.42 -38.41 -1.33
C LEU A 154 -22.45 -39.06 -2.26
N SER A 155 -22.04 -39.45 -3.48
CA SER A 155 -22.91 -40.23 -4.36
C SER A 155 -22.90 -41.71 -3.93
N PRO A 156 -24.03 -42.29 -3.48
CA PRO A 156 -24.08 -43.65 -2.93
C PRO A 156 -23.86 -44.78 -3.96
N ASP A 157 -23.53 -44.46 -5.22
CA ASP A 157 -23.49 -45.41 -6.33
C ASP A 157 -22.08 -45.98 -6.63
N LYS A 158 -21.15 -46.00 -5.66
CA LYS A 158 -19.82 -46.62 -5.83
C LYS A 158 -19.47 -47.70 -4.80
N ALA A 159 -20.47 -48.35 -4.20
CA ALA A 159 -20.26 -49.53 -3.35
C ALA A 159 -20.44 -50.88 -4.09
N GLU A 160 -20.89 -50.91 -5.35
CA GLU A 160 -21.09 -52.17 -6.08
C GLU A 160 -20.61 -52.09 -7.54
N VAL A 161 -19.30 -52.23 -7.78
CA VAL A 161 -18.79 -53.03 -8.92
C VAL A 161 -17.42 -53.57 -8.53
N SER A 162 -17.41 -54.68 -7.80
CA SER A 162 -16.28 -55.60 -7.75
C SER A 162 -16.79 -57.02 -7.99
N THR A 163 -16.81 -57.41 -9.26
CA THR A 163 -16.77 -58.79 -9.75
C THR A 163 -15.86 -58.83 -10.95
#